data_AF-A0AAN8T467-F1
#
_entry.id   AF-A0AAN8T467-F1
#
_cell.length_a   1.000
_cell.length_b   1.000
_cell.length_c   1.000
_cell.angle_alpha   90.00
_cell.angle_beta   90.00
_cell.angle_gamma   90.00
#
_symmetry.space_group_name_H-M   'P 1'
#
loop_
_entity.id
_entity.type
_entity.pdbx_description
1 polymer ?
#
loop_
_entity_poly.entity_id
_entity_poly.type
_entity_poly.pdbx_seq_one_letter_code
_entity_poly.pdbx_strand_id
1 'polypeptide(L)'
;MHYSHPDSFCPTCFDVFLHNPPLPHLRLLCKKCPSISHLSCVPDVAFTFDDYLCPLYSNPNFTFFCVTPNHVNNAIKINPHLVKQLVAAATIASESIHNTAIMARYNAEIRVKEAVVAKAEATEVLRRFNMLDNYGH
;
A
#
# COMPACT_ATOMS: atom_id res chain seq x y z
N MET A 1 -12.04 8.70 -1.88
CA MET A 1 -10.79 8.19 -1.28
C MET A 1 -10.69 6.70 -1.59
N HIS A 2 -9.83 6.31 -2.53
CA HIS A 2 -9.54 4.88 -2.75
C HIS A 2 -8.61 4.43 -1.64
N TYR A 3 -9.04 3.46 -0.84
CA TYR A 3 -8.18 2.80 0.14
C TYR A 3 -7.22 1.87 -0.60
N SER A 4 -5.94 2.23 -0.64
CA SER A 4 -4.87 1.34 -1.06
C SER A 4 -4.62 0.31 0.05
N HIS A 5 -4.54 -0.98 -0.28
CA HIS A 5 -4.24 -2.11 0.63
C HIS A 5 -5.41 -2.74 1.44
N PRO A 6 -6.63 -2.93 0.90
CA PRO A 6 -7.74 -3.55 1.64
C PRO A 6 -7.50 -5.03 2.00
N ASP A 7 -6.59 -5.71 1.29
CA ASP A 7 -6.16 -7.09 1.48
C ASP A 7 -5.04 -7.26 2.51
N SER A 8 -4.52 -6.16 3.06
CA SER A 8 -3.31 -6.17 3.89
C SER A 8 -3.59 -6.22 5.39
N PHE A 9 -4.85 -6.18 5.83
CA PHE A 9 -5.24 -6.28 7.23
C PHE A 9 -6.69 -6.71 7.41
N CYS A 10 -7.05 -7.18 8.60
CA CYS A 10 -8.44 -7.46 8.96
C CYS A 10 -9.17 -6.16 9.36
N PRO A 11 -10.27 -5.77 8.70
CA PRO A 11 -11.00 -4.53 9.00
C PRO A 11 -11.74 -4.56 10.35
N THR A 12 -11.85 -5.72 11.00
CA THR A 12 -12.52 -5.87 12.30
C THR A 12 -11.54 -5.79 13.47
N CYS A 13 -10.42 -6.52 13.41
CA CYS A 13 -9.45 -6.57 14.51
C CYS A 13 -8.18 -5.75 14.27
N PHE A 14 -7.99 -5.24 13.04
CA PHE A 14 -6.83 -4.45 12.60
C PHE A 14 -5.50 -5.18 12.69
N ASP A 15 -5.54 -6.52 12.67
CA ASP A 15 -4.32 -7.31 12.51
C ASP A 15 -3.82 -7.21 11.07
N VAL A 16 -2.51 -7.00 10.90
CA VAL A 16 -1.88 -6.71 9.60
C VAL A 16 -1.28 -7.99 9.05
N PHE A 17 -1.59 -8.29 7.79
CA PHE A 17 -1.17 -9.51 7.12
C PHE A 17 0.21 -9.39 6.47
N LEU A 18 0.55 -8.22 5.90
CA LEU A 18 1.76 -7.96 5.10
C LEU A 18 2.12 -9.10 4.13
N HIS A 19 2.87 -10.11 4.58
CA HIS A 19 3.31 -11.27 3.78
C HIS A 19 2.74 -12.61 4.23
N ASN A 20 1.97 -12.63 5.33
CA ASN A 20 1.38 -13.82 5.94
C ASN A 20 -0.14 -13.64 6.07
N PRO A 21 -0.89 -13.67 4.96
CA PRO A 21 -2.35 -13.66 5.04
C PRO A 21 -2.86 -14.91 5.78
N PRO A 22 -4.04 -14.82 6.43
CA PRO A 22 -4.60 -15.98 7.09
C PRO A 22 -4.85 -17.10 6.08
N LEU A 23 -4.85 -18.34 6.58
CA LEU A 23 -5.11 -19.51 5.75
C LEU A 23 -6.49 -19.39 5.07
N PRO A 24 -6.68 -19.95 3.86
CA PRO A 24 -7.94 -19.82 3.12
C PRO A 24 -9.20 -20.20 3.91
N HIS A 25 -9.11 -21.22 4.78
CA HIS A 25 -10.22 -21.67 5.62
C HIS A 25 -10.42 -20.86 6.91
N LEU A 26 -9.50 -19.95 7.24
CA LEU A 26 -9.56 -19.06 8.41
C LEU A 26 -9.87 -17.62 7.99
N ARG A 27 -10.23 -17.38 6.74
CA ARG A 27 -10.53 -16.05 6.22
C ARG A 27 -11.82 -15.99 5.41
N LEU A 28 -12.38 -14.80 5.35
CA LEU A 28 -13.50 -14.41 4.51
C LEU A 28 -13.04 -13.31 3.55
N LEU A 29 -13.48 -13.41 2.30
CA LEU A 29 -13.21 -12.42 1.25
C LEU A 29 -14.47 -11.60 1.00
N CYS A 30 -14.33 -10.28 0.94
CA CYS A 30 -15.46 -9.41 0.64
C CYS A 30 -15.91 -9.61 -0.81
N LYS A 31 -17.22 -9.76 -1.04
CA LYS A 31 -17.80 -9.91 -2.38
C LYS A 31 -17.59 -8.69 -3.30
N LYS A 32 -17.36 -7.51 -2.72
CA LYS A 32 -17.31 -6.22 -3.47
C LYS A 32 -15.92 -5.59 -3.56
N CYS A 33 -14.93 -6.09 -2.81
CA CYS A 33 -13.58 -5.51 -2.81
C CYS A 33 -12.54 -6.55 -2.34
N PRO A 34 -11.24 -6.27 -2.46
CA PRO A 34 -10.20 -7.22 -2.07
C PRO A 34 -10.05 -7.42 -0.55
N SER A 35 -10.99 -6.94 0.26
CA SER A 35 -10.85 -6.97 1.73
C SER A 35 -10.90 -8.39 2.28
N ILE A 36 -9.96 -8.69 3.18
CA ILE A 36 -9.82 -9.98 3.86
C ILE A 36 -10.16 -9.81 5.33
N SER A 37 -10.97 -10.69 5.90
CA SER A 37 -11.28 -10.72 7.34
C SER A 37 -11.00 -12.10 7.91
N HIS A 38 -10.59 -12.18 9.17
CA HIS A 38 -10.55 -13.46 9.86
C HIS A 38 -11.96 -14.03 9.99
N LEU A 39 -12.10 -15.33 9.79
CA LEU A 39 -13.37 -16.03 10.02
C LEU A 39 -13.87 -15.80 11.46
N SER A 40 -12.96 -15.88 12.45
CA SER A 40 -13.27 -15.65 13.88
C SER A 40 -13.63 -14.20 14.23
N CYS A 41 -13.35 -13.24 13.34
CA CYS A 41 -13.69 -11.84 13.56
C CYS A 41 -15.08 -11.47 13.02
N VAL A 42 -15.76 -12.38 12.34
CA VAL A 42 -17.12 -12.16 11.84
C VAL A 42 -18.06 -13.02 12.70
N PRO A 43 -19.02 -12.42 13.43
CA PRO A 43 -19.98 -13.18 14.22
C PRO A 43 -20.75 -14.18 13.36
N ASP A 44 -21.03 -15.36 13.92
CA ASP A 44 -21.60 -16.57 13.28
C ASP A 44 -23.00 -16.43 12.67
N VAL A 45 -23.51 -15.21 12.52
CA VAL A 45 -24.83 -14.92 11.99
C VAL A 45 -24.80 -14.85 10.46
N ALA A 46 -25.06 -16.01 9.85
CA ALA A 46 -25.79 -16.15 8.59
C ALA A 46 -25.08 -15.77 7.28
N PHE A 47 -23.76 -15.95 7.17
CA PHE A 47 -23.10 -15.88 5.87
C PHE A 47 -22.81 -17.28 5.34
N THR A 48 -23.45 -17.64 4.22
CA THR A 48 -22.75 -18.49 3.25
C THR A 48 -21.44 -17.79 2.92
N PHE A 49 -20.32 -18.52 2.82
CA PHE A 49 -19.00 -17.96 2.51
C PHE A 49 -19.01 -16.99 1.31
N ASP A 50 -20.02 -17.10 0.44
CA ASP A 50 -20.19 -16.36 -0.80
C ASP A 50 -20.82 -14.95 -0.68
N ASP A 51 -21.41 -14.59 0.48
CA ASP A 51 -22.14 -13.31 0.64
C ASP A 51 -21.52 -12.34 1.65
N TYR A 52 -20.31 -12.61 2.12
CA TYR A 52 -19.62 -11.72 3.05
C TYR A 52 -19.38 -10.32 2.45
N LEU A 53 -19.79 -9.29 3.18
CA LEU A 53 -19.47 -7.89 2.91
C LEU A 53 -18.65 -7.33 4.08
N CYS A 54 -17.46 -6.82 3.78
CA CYS A 54 -16.64 -6.17 4.80
C CYS A 54 -17.33 -4.91 5.35
N PRO A 55 -16.93 -4.43 6.55
CA PRO A 55 -17.57 -3.29 7.22
C PRO A 55 -17.75 -2.04 6.33
N LEU A 56 -16.82 -1.78 5.41
CA LEU A 56 -16.90 -0.67 4.46
C LEU A 56 -18.09 -0.77 3.50
N TYR A 57 -18.49 -1.98 3.10
CA TYR A 57 -19.58 -2.22 2.16
C TYR A 57 -20.89 -2.64 2.83
N SER A 58 -20.84 -3.18 4.04
CA SER A 58 -22.04 -3.51 4.81
C SER A 58 -22.60 -2.33 5.61
N ASN A 59 -21.78 -1.33 5.94
CA ASN A 59 -22.21 -0.12 6.66
C ASN A 59 -21.80 1.16 5.91
N PRO A 60 -22.76 1.97 5.41
CA PRO A 60 -22.46 3.21 4.69
C PRO A 60 -21.82 4.30 5.55
N ASN A 61 -21.96 4.23 6.87
CA ASN A 61 -21.38 5.17 7.84
C ASN A 61 -20.05 4.65 8.43
N PHE A 62 -19.43 3.65 7.79
CA PHE A 62 -18.22 3.03 8.31
C PHE A 62 -17.05 4.01 8.33
N THR A 63 -16.34 4.05 9.47
CA THR A 63 -15.09 4.80 9.62
C THR A 63 -14.03 3.89 10.23
N PHE A 64 -12.83 3.92 9.67
CA PHE A 64 -11.69 3.13 10.16
C PHE A 64 -11.08 3.70 11.43
N PHE A 65 -11.36 4.95 11.80
CA PHE A 65 -10.85 5.58 13.01
C PHE A 65 -12.03 6.01 13.86
N CYS A 66 -12.29 5.29 14.95
CA CYS A 66 -13.34 5.68 15.88
C CYS A 66 -12.78 6.66 16.90
N VAL A 67 -12.70 7.93 16.51
CA VAL A 67 -12.22 9.02 17.36
C VAL A 67 -13.39 9.54 18.17
N THR A 68 -13.39 9.28 19.48
CA THR A 68 -14.36 9.89 20.41
C THR A 68 -13.69 11.10 21.06
N PRO A 69 -14.14 12.34 20.74
CA PRO A 69 -13.62 13.53 21.40
C PRO A 69 -14.07 13.55 22.86
N ASN A 70 -13.16 13.90 23.76
CA ASN A 70 -13.52 14.21 25.14
C ASN A 70 -14.19 15.60 25.17
N HIS A 71 -15.48 15.65 25.53
CA HIS A 71 -16.28 16.86 25.59
C HIS A 71 -15.79 17.93 26.58
N VAL A 72 -14.85 17.58 27.47
CA VAL A 72 -14.33 18.50 28.51
C VAL A 72 -13.11 19.31 28.03
N ASN A 73 -12.26 18.73 27.17
CA ASN A 73 -10.98 19.35 26.79
C ASN A 73 -10.60 19.14 25.31
N ASN A 74 -11.52 18.65 24.48
CA ASN A 74 -11.29 18.26 23.09
C ASN A 74 -10.16 17.24 22.89
N ALA A 75 -9.68 16.58 23.96
CA ALA A 75 -8.65 15.57 23.84
C ALA A 75 -9.22 14.30 23.21
N ILE A 76 -8.46 13.67 22.32
CA ILE A 76 -8.83 12.38 21.75
C ILE A 76 -8.59 11.30 22.80
N LYS A 77 -9.65 10.55 23.15
CA LYS A 77 -9.50 9.40 24.03
C LYS A 77 -8.90 8.23 23.25
N ILE A 78 -7.64 7.92 23.53
CA ILE A 78 -6.99 6.73 22.98
C ILE A 78 -7.53 5.51 23.72
N ASN A 79 -8.27 4.67 23.00
CA ASN A 79 -8.73 3.36 23.48
C ASN A 79 -7.97 2.24 22.76
N PRO A 80 -7.98 0.99 23.28
CA PRO A 80 -7.23 -0.12 22.68
C PRO A 80 -7.57 -0.37 21.20
N HIS A 81 -8.81 -0.11 20.78
CA HIS A 81 -9.24 -0.27 19.40
C HIS A 81 -8.60 0.78 18.48
N LEU A 82 -8.61 2.05 18.91
CA LEU A 82 -7.95 3.14 18.18
C LEU A 82 -6.44 2.93 18.09
N VAL A 83 -5.81 2.37 19.13
CA VAL A 83 -4.38 1.99 19.08
C VAL A 83 -4.13 0.98 17.97
N LYS A 84 -4.92 -0.10 17.89
CA LYS A 84 -4.76 -1.11 16.83
C LYS A 84 -4.97 -0.52 15.44
N GLN A 85 -5.97 0.35 15.27
CA GLN A 85 -6.21 1.07 14.02
C GLN A 85 -5.00 1.90 13.58
N LEU A 86 -4.43 2.67 14.51
CA LEU A 86 -3.26 3.52 14.25
C LEU A 86 -2.01 2.69 13.97
N VAL A 87 -1.77 1.62 14.73
CA VAL A 87 -0.64 0.70 14.51
C VAL A 87 -0.75 0.05 13.14
N ALA A 88 -1.92 -0.47 12.78
CA ALA A 88 -2.15 -1.08 11.48
C ALA A 88 -1.88 -0.09 10.33
N ALA A 89 -2.42 1.12 10.42
CA ALA A 89 -2.20 2.18 9.44
C ALA A 89 -0.72 2.56 9.32
N ALA A 90 -0.03 2.73 10.45
CA ALA A 90 1.40 3.07 10.48
C ALA A 90 2.25 1.95 9.88
N THR A 91 1.96 0.69 10.19
CA THR A 91 2.68 -0.48 9.64
C THR A 91 2.52 -0.57 8.13
N ILE A 92 1.29 -0.44 7.62
CA ILE A 92 1.01 -0.46 6.17
C ILE A 92 1.69 0.73 5.47
N ALA A 93 1.63 1.92 6.07
CA ALA A 93 2.29 3.10 5.53
C ALA A 93 3.82 2.93 5.48
N SER A 94 4.42 2.38 6.55
CA SER A 94 5.85 2.09 6.60
C SER A 94 6.28 1.13 5.49
N GLU A 95 5.53 0.04 5.29
CA GLU A 95 5.80 -0.95 4.25
C GLU A 95 5.64 -0.34 2.84
N SER A 96 4.58 0.44 2.62
CA SER A 96 4.32 1.12 1.35
C SER A 96 5.43 2.11 0.98
N ILE A 97 5.89 2.90 1.96
CA ILE A 97 7.01 3.84 1.79
C ILE A 97 8.31 3.07 1.52
N HIS A 98 8.58 2.00 2.26
CA HIS A 98 9.78 1.19 2.09
C HIS A 98 9.88 0.61 0.67
N ASN A 99 8.80 -0.02 0.19
CA ASN A 99 8.73 -0.58 -1.16
C ASN A 99 8.87 0.50 -2.23
N THR A 100 8.21 1.65 -2.05
CA THR A 100 8.38 2.80 -2.96
C THR A 100 9.83 3.28 -3.00
N ALA A 101 10.52 3.35 -1.86
CA ALA A 101 11.92 3.75 -1.78
C ALA A 101 12.88 2.74 -2.45
N ILE A 102 12.60 1.44 -2.35
CA ILE A 102 13.34 0.41 -3.10
C ILE A 102 13.17 0.63 -4.60
N MET A 103 11.93 0.77 -5.07
CA MET A 103 11.65 0.96 -6.49
C MET A 103 12.24 2.26 -7.04
N ALA A 104 12.23 3.34 -6.25
CA ALA A 104 12.85 4.60 -6.62
C ALA A 104 14.37 4.47 -6.82
N ARG A 105 15.06 3.73 -5.92
CA ARG A 105 16.50 3.46 -6.04
C ARG A 105 16.81 2.62 -7.28
N TYR A 106 16.05 1.55 -7.49
CA TYR A 106 16.19 0.69 -8.67
C TYR A 106 16.01 1.48 -9.98
N ASN A 107 14.98 2.32 -10.06
CA ASN A 107 14.73 3.15 -11.23
C ASN A 107 15.82 4.21 -11.44
N ALA A 108 16.40 4.75 -10.36
CA ALA A 108 17.53 5.67 -10.46
C ALA A 108 18.77 4.97 -11.04
N GLU A 109 19.06 3.74 -10.63
CA GLU A 109 20.18 2.95 -11.18
C GLU A 109 20.02 2.66 -12.67
N ILE A 110 18.79 2.32 -13.12
CA ILE A 110 18.49 2.15 -14.54
C ILE A 110 18.78 3.44 -15.31
N ARG A 111 18.28 4.58 -14.83
CA ARG A 111 18.46 5.88 -15.48
C ARG A 111 19.93 6.29 -15.56
N VAL A 112 20.74 5.96 -14.56
CA VAL A 112 22.20 6.19 -14.60
C VAL A 112 22.83 5.37 -15.72
N LYS A 113 22.47 4.08 -15.86
CA LYS A 113 23.01 3.23 -16.93
C LYS A 113 22.61 3.74 -18.32
N GLU A 114 21.36 4.12 -18.50
CA GLU A 114 20.86 4.71 -19.76
C GLU A 114 21.60 6.01 -20.09
N ALA A 115 21.81 6.89 -19.10
CA ALA A 115 22.53 8.14 -19.30
C ALA A 115 24.01 7.93 -19.67
N VAL A 116 24.68 6.92 -19.10
CA VAL A 116 26.06 6.58 -19.46
C VAL A 116 26.15 6.10 -20.91
N VAL A 117 25.23 5.24 -21.35
CA VAL A 117 25.18 4.75 -22.73
C VAL A 117 24.92 5.90 -23.71
N ALA A 118 23.91 6.72 -23.44
CA ALA A 118 23.58 7.88 -24.27
C ALA A 118 24.76 8.88 -24.37
N LYS A 119 25.49 9.09 -23.26
CA LYS A 119 26.68 9.92 -23.26
C LYS A 119 27.81 9.32 -24.13
N ALA A 120 28.03 8.01 -24.07
CA ALA A 120 29.04 7.33 -24.88
C ALA A 120 28.72 7.46 -26.38
N GLU A 121 27.46 7.26 -26.76
CA GLU A 121 26.97 7.44 -28.13
C GLU A 121 27.14 8.88 -28.62
N ALA A 122 26.72 9.87 -27.81
CA ALA A 122 26.88 11.28 -28.14
C ALA A 122 28.36 11.69 -28.29
N THR A 123 29.23 11.16 -27.44
CA THR A 123 30.68 11.42 -27.51
C THR A 123 31.28 10.83 -28.79
N GLU A 124 30.86 9.64 -29.20
CA GLU A 124 31.32 9.02 -30.45
C GLU A 124 30.83 9.79 -31.69
N VAL A 125 29.58 10.26 -31.69
CA VAL A 125 29.06 11.11 -32.77
C VAL A 125 29.88 12.40 -32.89
N LEU A 126 30.15 13.07 -31.76
CA LEU A 126 30.96 14.29 -31.74
C LEU A 126 32.38 14.03 -32.25
N ARG A 127 33.00 12.91 -31.86
CA ARG A 127 34.33 12.52 -32.35
C ARG A 127 34.33 12.33 -33.87
N ARG A 128 33.32 11.68 -34.44
CA ARG A 128 33.20 11.49 -35.89
C ARG A 128 33.03 12.82 -36.62
N PHE A 129 32.21 13.72 -36.07
CA PHE A 129 32.02 15.06 -36.64
C PHE A 129 33.34 15.84 -36.71
N ASN A 130 34.09 15.89 -35.60
CA ASN A 130 35.39 16.57 -35.57
C ASN A 130 36.43 15.96 -36.54
N MET A 131 36.37 14.65 -36.80
CA MET A 131 37.25 14.03 -37.80
C MET A 131 36.90 14.51 -39.22
N LEU A 132 35.61 14.62 -39.55
CA LEU A 132 35.17 15.08 -40.87
C LEU A 132 35.54 16.55 -41.13
N ASP A 133 35.40 17.43 -40.12
CA ASP A 133 35.78 18.84 -40.25
C ASP A 133 37.29 19.03 -40.53
N ASN A 134 38.16 18.16 -40.00
CA ASN A 134 39.60 18.24 -40.23
C ASN A 134 40.05 17.77 -41.64
N TYR A 135 39.21 17.04 -42.38
CA TYR A 135 39.50 16.62 -43.77
C TYR A 135 38.94 17.59 -44.83
N GLY A 136 38.15 18.60 -44.42
CA GLY A 136 37.52 19.57 -45.32
C GLY A 136 38.30 20.85 -45.56
N HIS A 137 39.55 20.95 -45.10
CA HIS A 137 40.40 22.14 -45.22
C HIS A 137 41.63 21.91 -46.11
#